data_AF-A0A653MF91-F1
#
_entry.id   AF-A0A653MF91-F1
#
_cell.length_a   1.000
_cell.length_b   1.000
_cell.length_c   1.000
_cell.angle_alpha   90.00
_cell.angle_beta   90.00
_cell.angle_gamma   90.00
#
_symmetry.space_group_name_H-M   'P 1'
#
loop_
_entity.id
_entity.type
_entity.pdbx_description
1 polymer ?
#
loop_
_entity_poly.entity_id
_entity_poly.type
_entity_poly.pdbx_seq_one_letter_code
_entity_poly.pdbx_strand_id
1 'polypeptide(L)'
;MKEKKINLSKMRADAYWAYLEFCEATSEVPRKEIYNQIKTCSDDQALDRITIWIENNHSKFEKMMLQNAEVKKKSFLSRIFKF
;
A
#
# COMPACT_ATOMS: atom_id res chain seq x y z
N MET A 1 7.47 16.57 34.85
CA MET A 1 8.03 16.28 33.51
C MET A 1 7.07 16.85 32.47
N LYS A 2 7.51 17.78 31.61
CA LYS A 2 6.68 18.22 30.47
C LYS A 2 6.77 17.14 29.40
N GLU A 3 5.68 16.42 29.16
CA GLU A 3 5.58 15.48 28.04
C GLU A 3 5.91 16.23 26.74
N LYS A 4 6.99 15.82 26.08
CA LYS A 4 7.28 16.26 24.72
C LYS A 4 6.13 15.75 23.86
N LYS A 5 5.24 16.62 23.40
CA LYS A 5 4.26 16.28 22.36
C LYS A 5 5.04 15.79 21.14
N ILE A 6 5.03 14.49 20.90
CA ILE A 6 5.61 13.90 19.68
C ILE A 6 4.76 14.41 18.51
N ASN A 7 5.41 15.09 17.56
CA ASN A 7 4.74 15.60 16.38
C ASN A 7 4.57 14.47 15.35
N LEU A 8 3.40 13.83 15.36
CA LEU A 8 3.06 12.72 14.46
C LEU A 8 2.64 13.16 13.05
N SER A 9 2.68 14.46 12.73
CA SER A 9 2.19 14.98 11.44
C SER A 9 2.88 14.32 10.25
N LYS A 10 4.20 14.13 10.33
CA LYS A 10 4.99 13.49 9.27
C LYS A 10 4.58 12.02 9.08
N MET A 11 4.54 11.24 10.17
CA MET A 11 4.16 9.83 10.12
C MET A 11 2.75 9.61 9.58
N ARG A 12 1.81 10.50 9.95
CA ARG A 12 0.45 10.47 9.38
C ARG A 12 0.48 10.76 7.88
N ALA A 13 1.25 11.75 7.44
CA ALA A 13 1.38 12.05 6.02
C ALA A 13 1.98 10.86 5.26
N ASP A 14 3.02 10.22 5.79
CA ASP A 14 3.65 9.05 5.17
C ASP A 14 2.66 7.87 5.06
N ALA A 15 1.93 7.57 6.14
CA ALA A 15 0.87 6.56 6.12
C ALA A 15 -0.25 6.86 5.12
N TYR A 16 -0.62 8.15 4.98
CA TYR A 16 -1.62 8.57 4.00
C TYR A 16 -1.14 8.38 2.56
N TRP A 17 0.09 8.77 2.27
CA TRP A 17 0.66 8.60 0.94
C TRP A 17 0.73 7.14 0.54
N ALA A 18 1.25 6.29 1.44
CA ALA A 18 1.28 4.84 1.21
C ALA A 18 -0.13 4.27 0.94
N TYR A 19 -1.14 4.74 1.68
CA TYR A 19 -2.52 4.30 1.48
C TYR A 19 -3.07 4.69 0.10
N LEU A 20 -2.81 5.92 -0.33
CA LEU A 20 -3.28 6.41 -1.63
C LEU A 20 -2.59 5.67 -2.79
N GLU A 21 -1.28 5.43 -2.71
CA GLU A 21 -0.55 4.66 -3.70
C GLU A 21 -1.10 3.22 -3.80
N PHE A 22 -1.39 2.59 -2.67
CA PHE A 22 -2.01 1.27 -2.66
C PHE A 22 -3.40 1.27 -3.33
N CYS A 23 -4.23 2.27 -3.03
CA CYS A 23 -5.54 2.42 -3.67
C CYS A 23 -5.42 2.64 -5.19
N GLU A 24 -4.46 3.47 -5.62
CA GLU A 24 -4.20 3.70 -7.05
C GLU A 24 -3.76 2.41 -7.74
N ALA A 25 -2.79 1.68 -7.17
CA ALA A 25 -2.30 0.43 -7.72
C ALA A 25 -3.41 -0.63 -7.84
N THR A 26 -4.30 -0.71 -6.84
CA THR A 26 -5.40 -1.67 -6.81
C THR A 26 -6.67 -1.19 -7.55
N SER A 27 -6.68 0.06 -8.05
CA SER A 27 -7.87 0.72 -8.59
C SER A 27 -9.05 0.74 -7.61
N GLU A 28 -8.76 0.74 -6.30
CA GLU A 28 -9.76 0.87 -5.25
C GLU A 28 -10.01 2.35 -4.90
N VAL A 29 -11.27 2.68 -4.59
CA VAL A 29 -11.62 4.01 -4.07
C VAL A 29 -11.17 4.12 -2.60
N PRO A 30 -10.41 5.16 -2.21
CA PRO A 30 -10.01 5.36 -0.82
C PRO A 30 -11.22 5.42 0.12
N ARG A 31 -11.17 4.63 1.20
CA ARG A 31 -12.23 4.51 2.19
C ARG A 31 -12.04 5.53 3.30
N LYS A 32 -13.12 6.22 3.66
CA LYS A 32 -13.12 7.26 4.69
C LYS A 32 -12.74 6.71 6.06
N GLU A 33 -13.07 5.45 6.34
CA GLU A 33 -12.76 4.78 7.61
C GLU A 33 -11.25 4.67 7.82
N ILE A 34 -10.52 4.21 6.79
CA ILE A 34 -9.05 4.09 6.84
C ILE A 34 -8.41 5.47 6.99
N TYR A 35 -8.93 6.46 6.25
CA TYR A 35 -8.48 7.84 6.39
C TYR A 35 -8.61 8.33 7.84
N ASN A 36 -9.79 8.16 8.43
CA ASN A 36 -10.04 8.58 9.81
C ASN A 36 -9.12 7.86 10.80
N GLN A 37 -8.88 6.55 10.62
CA GLN A 37 -7.97 5.78 11.47
C GLN A 37 -6.55 6.37 11.48
N ILE A 38 -6.00 6.70 10.30
CA ILE A 38 -4.69 7.36 10.19
C ILE A 38 -4.72 8.76 10.83
N LYS A 39 -5.79 9.53 10.59
CA LYS A 39 -5.95 10.89 11.13
C LYS A 39 -5.91 10.93 12.65
N THR A 40 -6.66 10.03 13.28
CA THR A 40 -6.90 10.05 14.73
C THR A 40 -5.88 9.22 15.50
N CYS A 41 -5.01 8.47 14.83
CA CYS A 41 -3.98 7.68 15.49
C CYS A 41 -3.00 8.59 16.25
N SER A 42 -2.89 8.37 17.55
CA SER A 42 -2.01 9.09 18.48
C SER A 42 -0.80 8.27 18.94
N ASP A 43 -0.65 7.05 18.42
CA ASP A 43 0.43 6.11 18.73
C ASP A 43 1.37 6.04 17.51
N ASP A 44 2.63 6.41 17.72
CA ASP A 44 3.68 6.40 16.70
C ASP A 44 3.98 4.99 16.20
N GLN A 45 4.08 4.01 17.09
CA GLN A 45 4.32 2.62 16.72
C GLN A 45 3.14 2.03 15.95
N ALA A 46 1.91 2.41 16.31
CA ALA A 46 0.74 1.98 15.56
C ALA A 46 0.71 2.58 14.14
N LEU A 47 1.05 3.87 13.99
CA LEU A 47 1.19 4.50 12.67
C LEU A 47 2.25 3.80 11.82
N ASP A 48 3.42 3.53 12.40
CA ASP A 48 4.51 2.85 11.70
C ASP A 48 4.09 1.45 11.22
N ARG A 49 3.42 0.67 12.09
CA ARG A 49 2.86 -0.64 11.72
C ARG A 49 1.83 -0.55 10.60
N ILE A 50 0.99 0.49 10.59
CA ILE A 50 0.00 0.72 9.52
C ILE A 50 0.72 0.98 8.20
N THR A 51 1.70 1.89 8.18
CA THR A 51 2.49 2.20 6.98
C THR A 51 3.16 0.96 6.42
N ILE A 52 3.90 0.22 7.26
CA ILE A 52 4.58 -1.02 6.86
C ILE A 52 3.59 -2.06 6.32
N TRP A 53 2.42 -2.19 6.94
CA TRP A 53 1.40 -3.12 6.48
C TRP A 53 0.88 -2.73 5.08
N ILE A 54 0.61 -1.45 4.84
CA ILE A 54 0.15 -0.95 3.53
C ILE A 54 1.21 -1.19 2.46
N GLU A 55 2.46 -0.80 2.70
CA GLU A 55 3.57 -0.98 1.76
C GLU A 55 3.79 -2.46 1.39
N ASN A 56 3.70 -3.35 2.38
CA ASN A 56 3.82 -4.78 2.13
C ASN A 56 2.68 -5.32 1.25
N ASN A 57 1.46 -4.84 1.43
CA ASN A 57 0.34 -5.23 0.58
C ASN A 57 0.47 -4.67 -0.84
N HIS A 58 0.94 -3.43 -0.95
CA HIS A 58 1.26 -2.81 -2.24
C HIS A 58 2.31 -3.63 -3.00
N SER A 59 3.45 -3.94 -2.37
CA SER A 59 4.51 -4.74 -3.00
C SER A 59 4.05 -6.15 -3.39
N LYS A 60 3.21 -6.80 -2.56
CA LYS A 60 2.63 -8.11 -2.89
C LYS A 60 1.74 -8.03 -4.13
N PHE A 61 0.91 -7.00 -4.21
CA PHE A 61 0.03 -6.78 -5.36
C PHE A 61 0.82 -6.54 -6.64
N GLU A 62 1.84 -5.68 -6.62
CA GLU A 62 2.71 -5.44 -7.78
C GLU A 62 3.39 -6.72 -8.27
N LYS A 63 3.95 -7.52 -7.35
CA LYS A 63 4.56 -8.82 -7.68
C LYS A 63 3.56 -9.77 -8.33
N MET A 64 2.33 -9.83 -7.82
CA MET A 64 1.26 -10.64 -8.40
C MET A 64 0.92 -10.18 -9.83
N MET A 65 0.85 -8.87 -10.07
CA MET A 65 0.58 -8.33 -11.40
C MET A 65 1.70 -8.62 -12.40
N LEU A 66 2.96 -8.52 -11.97
CA LEU A 66 4.12 -8.88 -12.80
C LEU A 66 4.13 -10.37 -13.17
N GLN A 67 3.89 -11.26 -12.19
CA GLN A 67 3.79 -12.70 -12.45
C GLN A 67 2.66 -13.04 -13.42
N ASN A 68 1.48 -12.43 -13.24
CA ASN A 68 0.35 -12.61 -14.14
C ASN A 68 0.66 -12.10 -15.56
N ALA A 69 1.40 -11.00 -15.70
CA ALA A 69 1.82 -10.48 -17.00
C ALA A 69 2.80 -11.43 -17.71
N GLU A 70 3.75 -12.04 -16.99
CA GLU A 70 4.68 -13.02 -17.54
C GLU A 70 3.98 -14.32 -17.97
N VAL A 71 3.04 -14.83 -17.17
CA VAL A 71 2.23 -16.01 -17.52
C VAL A 71 1.40 -15.74 -18.77
N LYS A 72 0.78 -14.55 -18.88
CA LYS A 72 0.07 -14.15 -20.10
C LYS A 72 1.01 -14.14 -21.30
N LYS A 73 2.19 -13.51 -21.22
CA LYS A 73 3.17 -13.49 -22.33
C LYS A 73 3.56 -14.91 -22.78
N LYS A 74 3.79 -15.84 -21.86
CA LYS A 74 4.09 -17.25 -22.20
C LYS A 74 2.92 -17.93 -22.91
N SER A 75 1.68 -17.68 -22.47
CA SER A 75 0.46 -18.22 -23.11
C SER A 75 0.20 -17.65 -24.51
N PHE A 76 0.55 -16.37 -24.75
CA PHE A 76 0.49 -15.78 -26.09
C PHE A 76 1.58 -16.35 -27.00
N LEU A 77 2.81 -16.51 -26.52
CA LEU A 77 3.91 -17.07 -27.32
C LEU A 77 3.69 -18.54 -27.68
N SER A 78 3.16 -19.37 -26.78
CA SER A 78 2.83 -20.77 -27.11
C SER A 78 1.67 -20.91 -28.10
N ARG A 79 0.80 -19.90 -28.20
CA ARG A 79 -0.30 -19.87 -29.17
C ARG A 79 0.13 -19.38 -30.55
N ILE A 80 1.14 -18.51 -30.62
CA ILE A 80 1.71 -17.98 -31.86
C ILE A 80 2.78 -18.93 -32.42
N PHE A 81 3.64 -19.44 -31.55
CA PHE A 81 4.66 -20.43 -31.87
C PHE A 81 4.19 -21.78 -31.31
N LYS A 82 3.51 -22.57 -32.14
CA LYS A 82 3.20 -23.98 -31.83
C LYS A 82 4.52 -24.76 -31.77
N PHE A 83 5.16 -24.77 -30.60
CA PHE A 83 6.08 -25.84 -30.23
C PHE A 83 5.28 -27.06 -29.76
#